data_AF-A0A447QM92-F1
#
_entry.id   AF-A0A447QM92-F1
#
_cell.length_a   1.000
_cell.length_b   1.000
_cell.length_c   1.000
_cell.angle_alpha   90.00
_cell.angle_beta   90.00
_cell.angle_gamma   90.00
#
_symmetry.space_group_name_H-M   'P 1'
#
loop_
_entity.id
_entity.type
_entity.pdbx_description
1 polymer ?
#
loop_
_entity_poly.entity_id
_entity_poly.type
_entity_poly.pdbx_seq_one_letter_code
_entity_poly.pdbx_strand_id
1 'polypeptide(L)'
;MNAHAVATINRGEIHIVEPDLDKVVKEAVDGGYLQAVSKPVAADAFLIAVPTPFKGDHEPDLAFVESAAKSLAPVLKKGDLVILESTSPVGATEQMAAWLAQARSDLSFPQDAGEAADINIAYCPERVLPGQVMVELIQNDRVIGGMTPKCSERASALYKISWKANA
;
A
#
# COMPACT_ATOMS: atom_id res chain seq x y z
N MET A 1 -15.06 -0.49 -7.07
CA MET A 1 -14.13 0.09 -8.06
C MET A 1 -14.70 1.42 -8.55
N ASN A 2 -13.89 2.48 -8.62
CA ASN A 2 -14.32 3.81 -9.08
C ASN A 2 -13.71 4.11 -10.45
N ALA A 3 -14.45 3.85 -11.54
CA ALA A 3 -13.96 4.06 -12.90
C ALA A 3 -13.73 5.55 -13.22
N HIS A 4 -14.49 6.44 -12.58
CA HIS A 4 -14.32 7.89 -12.73
C HIS A 4 -12.96 8.34 -12.19
N ALA A 5 -12.56 7.85 -11.00
CA ALA A 5 -11.25 8.14 -10.42
C ALA A 5 -10.10 7.74 -11.36
N VAL A 6 -10.16 6.53 -11.91
CA VAL A 6 -9.13 6.02 -12.84
C VAL A 6 -9.03 6.91 -14.08
N ALA A 7 -10.16 7.26 -14.68
CA ALA A 7 -10.18 8.11 -15.87
C ALA A 7 -9.66 9.53 -15.58
N THR A 8 -9.99 10.10 -14.42
CA THR A 8 -9.55 11.44 -14.01
C THR A 8 -8.05 11.48 -13.76
N ILE A 9 -7.50 10.52 -13.01
CA ILE A 9 -6.05 10.45 -12.75
C ILE A 9 -5.27 10.29 -14.07
N ASN A 10 -5.72 9.42 -14.98
CA ASN A 10 -5.05 9.23 -16.27
C ASN A 10 -5.09 10.45 -17.21
N ARG A 11 -5.89 11.48 -16.90
CA ARG A 11 -5.84 12.79 -17.60
C ARG A 11 -4.89 13.79 -16.92
N GLY A 12 -4.20 13.39 -15.86
CA GLY A 12 -3.40 14.30 -15.03
C GLY A 12 -4.24 15.20 -14.13
N GLU A 13 -5.49 14.82 -13.85
CA GLU A 13 -6.42 15.58 -13.01
C GLU A 13 -6.58 14.92 -11.63
N ILE A 14 -6.98 15.69 -10.63
CA ILE A 14 -7.23 15.21 -9.26
C ILE A 14 -8.72 15.08 -8.97
N HIS A 15 -9.08 14.04 -8.23
CA HIS A 15 -10.45 13.76 -7.76
C HIS A 15 -10.66 14.08 -6.26
N ILE A 16 -9.65 14.64 -5.60
CA ILE A 16 -9.68 15.09 -4.21
C ILE A 16 -9.15 16.53 -4.15
N VAL A 17 -9.47 17.27 -3.08
CA VAL A 17 -9.00 18.64 -2.89
C VAL A 17 -7.81 18.62 -1.95
N GLU A 18 -6.62 18.90 -2.50
CA GLU A 18 -5.37 19.03 -1.75
C GLU A 18 -4.48 20.09 -2.43
N PRO A 19 -3.89 21.04 -1.70
CA PRO A 19 -3.00 22.04 -2.28
C PRO A 19 -1.82 21.43 -3.06
N ASP A 20 -1.52 21.99 -4.23
CA ASP A 20 -0.41 21.61 -5.13
C ASP A 20 -0.43 20.17 -5.68
N LEU A 21 -1.39 19.33 -5.28
CA LEU A 21 -1.52 17.96 -5.78
C LEU A 21 -1.85 17.89 -7.27
N ASP A 22 -2.60 18.87 -7.79
CA ASP A 22 -2.98 18.96 -9.21
C ASP A 22 -1.75 19.05 -10.12
N LYS A 23 -0.78 19.90 -9.76
CA LYS A 23 0.48 20.06 -10.50
C LYS A 23 1.29 18.77 -10.48
N VAL A 24 1.46 18.18 -9.29
CA VAL A 24 2.29 16.97 -9.11
C VAL A 24 1.70 15.77 -9.85
N VAL A 25 0.37 15.56 -9.78
CA VAL A 25 -0.30 14.48 -10.51
C VAL A 25 -0.16 14.70 -12.02
N LYS A 26 -0.35 15.93 -12.50
CA LYS A 26 -0.18 16.24 -13.91
C LYS A 26 1.23 15.94 -14.42
N GLU A 27 2.25 16.40 -13.70
CA GLU A 27 3.65 16.15 -14.05
C GLU A 27 4.00 14.66 -14.05
N ALA A 28 3.52 13.90 -13.06
CA ALA A 28 3.77 12.47 -12.95
C ALA A 28 3.12 11.68 -14.10
N VAL A 29 1.91 12.06 -14.52
CA VAL A 29 1.20 11.42 -15.63
C VAL A 29 1.84 11.80 -16.97
N ASP A 30 2.09 13.09 -17.22
CA ASP A 30 2.73 13.56 -18.45
C ASP A 30 4.16 12.98 -18.61
N GLY A 31 4.86 12.75 -17.49
CA GLY A 31 6.17 12.11 -17.43
C GLY A 31 6.15 10.57 -17.52
N GLY A 32 4.98 9.94 -17.52
CA GLY A 32 4.85 8.47 -17.58
C GLY A 32 5.21 7.73 -16.28
N TYR A 33 5.34 8.44 -15.16
CA TYR A 33 5.64 7.87 -13.84
C TYR A 33 4.40 7.39 -13.10
N LEU A 34 3.21 7.92 -13.45
CA LEU A 34 1.94 7.58 -12.83
C LEU A 34 0.92 7.13 -13.87
N GLN A 35 0.30 5.97 -13.62
CA GLN A 35 -0.83 5.46 -14.39
C GLN A 35 -1.83 4.81 -13.44
N ALA A 36 -3.11 5.17 -13.55
CA ALA A 36 -4.19 4.53 -12.84
C ALA A 36 -4.75 3.35 -13.65
N VAL A 37 -4.95 2.21 -12.97
CA VAL A 37 -5.50 0.99 -13.56
C VAL A 37 -6.63 0.44 -12.69
N SER A 38 -7.56 -0.26 -13.33
CA SER A 38 -8.71 -0.89 -12.66
C SER A 38 -8.41 -2.28 -12.08
N LYS A 39 -7.27 -2.87 -12.46
CA LYS A 39 -6.80 -4.16 -11.98
C LYS A 39 -5.32 -4.05 -11.65
N PRO A 40 -4.85 -4.65 -10.54
CA PRO A 40 -3.43 -4.69 -10.22
C PRO A 40 -2.61 -5.26 -11.38
N VAL A 41 -1.40 -4.73 -11.56
CA VAL A 41 -0.40 -5.19 -12.51
C VAL A 41 0.84 -5.65 -11.75
N ALA A 42 1.72 -6.42 -12.39
CA ALA A 42 2.96 -6.84 -11.75
C ALA A 42 3.81 -5.62 -11.33
N ALA A 43 4.36 -5.66 -10.12
CA ALA A 43 5.24 -4.66 -9.54
C ALA A 43 6.20 -5.35 -8.58
N ASP A 44 7.16 -4.60 -8.02
CA ASP A 44 8.08 -5.12 -7.01
C ASP A 44 7.61 -4.83 -5.57
N ALA A 45 6.69 -3.87 -5.43
CA ALA A 45 6.07 -3.51 -4.16
C ALA A 45 4.61 -3.08 -4.37
N PHE A 46 3.76 -3.38 -3.38
CA PHE A 46 2.34 -3.08 -3.39
C PHE A 46 1.93 -2.44 -2.06
N LEU A 47 1.28 -1.29 -2.14
CA LEU A 47 0.74 -0.57 -0.98
C LEU A 47 -0.79 -0.71 -0.98
N ILE A 48 -1.36 -1.18 0.12
CA ILE A 48 -2.80 -1.28 0.33
C ILE A 48 -3.24 -0.11 1.22
N ALA A 49 -3.88 0.87 0.59
CA ALA A 49 -4.40 2.09 1.20
C ALA A 49 -5.92 2.24 0.96
N VAL A 50 -6.67 1.18 1.23
CA VAL A 50 -8.14 1.15 1.11
C VAL A 50 -8.83 1.60 2.42
N PRO A 51 -10.09 2.07 2.37
CA PRO A 51 -10.82 2.43 3.58
C PRO A 51 -11.04 1.23 4.52
N THR A 52 -10.97 1.48 5.83
CA THR A 52 -11.28 0.52 6.91
C THR A 52 -12.38 1.10 7.80
N PRO A 53 -13.62 1.23 7.28
CA PRO A 53 -14.72 1.83 8.05
C PRO A 53 -15.08 0.95 9.26
N PHE A 54 -15.70 1.54 10.27
CA PHE A 54 -16.25 0.76 11.37
C PHE A 54 -17.62 0.17 10.98
N LYS A 55 -17.87 -1.06 11.41
CA LYS A 55 -19.21 -1.63 11.54
C LYS A 55 -19.94 -0.93 12.69
N GLY A 56 -21.27 -1.06 12.74
CA GLY A 56 -22.13 -0.37 13.72
C GLY A 56 -21.65 -0.48 15.17
N ASP A 57 -21.05 -1.61 15.55
CA ASP A 57 -20.55 -1.88 16.90
C ASP A 57 -19.09 -1.44 17.14
N HIS A 58 -18.58 -0.47 16.37
CA HIS A 58 -17.18 0.01 16.42
C HIS A 58 -16.13 -1.06 16.08
N GLU A 59 -16.54 -2.16 15.45
CA GLU A 59 -15.60 -3.16 14.92
C GLU A 59 -15.05 -2.72 13.56
N PRO A 60 -13.73 -2.68 13.34
CA PRO A 60 -13.17 -2.35 12.04
C PRO A 60 -13.60 -3.36 10.96
N ASP A 61 -14.07 -2.85 9.82
CA ASP A 61 -14.39 -3.67 8.66
C ASP A 61 -13.17 -3.83 7.75
N LEU A 62 -12.62 -5.05 7.74
CA LEU A 62 -11.50 -5.41 6.88
C LEU A 62 -11.93 -5.91 5.49
N ALA A 63 -13.22 -5.90 5.14
CA ALA A 63 -13.70 -6.40 3.85
C ALA A 63 -13.00 -5.74 2.65
N PHE A 64 -12.66 -4.45 2.76
CA PHE A 64 -11.92 -3.75 1.72
C PHE A 64 -10.46 -4.20 1.62
N VAL A 65 -9.80 -4.45 2.76
CA VAL A 65 -8.42 -4.99 2.81
C VAL A 65 -8.40 -6.41 2.26
N GLU A 66 -9.37 -7.25 2.61
CA GLU A 66 -9.52 -8.60 2.08
C GLU A 66 -9.72 -8.59 0.57
N SER A 67 -10.61 -7.73 0.07
CA SER A 67 -10.86 -7.55 -1.36
C SER A 67 -9.61 -7.09 -2.11
N ALA A 68 -8.87 -6.13 -1.54
CA ALA A 68 -7.61 -5.65 -2.11
C ALA A 68 -6.56 -6.77 -2.16
N ALA A 69 -6.36 -7.50 -1.06
CA ALA A 69 -5.42 -8.62 -0.97
C ALA A 69 -5.75 -9.71 -2.01
N LYS A 70 -7.02 -10.11 -2.11
CA LYS A 70 -7.46 -11.10 -3.11
C LYS A 70 -7.30 -10.61 -4.54
N SER A 71 -7.50 -9.32 -4.80
CA SER A 71 -7.29 -8.73 -6.13
C SER A 71 -5.81 -8.67 -6.52
N LEU A 72 -4.93 -8.53 -5.54
CA LEU A 72 -3.49 -8.47 -5.70
C LEU A 72 -2.86 -9.85 -5.91
N ALA A 73 -3.38 -10.86 -5.22
CA ALA A 73 -2.84 -12.22 -5.22
C ALA A 73 -2.44 -12.78 -6.61
N PRO A 74 -3.20 -12.59 -7.71
CA PRO A 74 -2.85 -13.15 -9.02
C PRO A 74 -1.59 -12.56 -9.66
N VAL A 75 -1.16 -11.36 -9.25
CA VAL A 75 0.01 -10.69 -9.86
C VAL A 75 1.27 -10.78 -9.00
N LEU A 76 1.18 -11.37 -7.81
CA LEU A 76 2.33 -11.55 -6.92
C LEU A 76 3.36 -12.52 -7.51
N LYS A 77 4.63 -12.23 -7.29
CA LYS A 77 5.76 -13.10 -7.62
C LYS A 77 6.72 -13.17 -6.42
N LYS A 78 7.56 -14.19 -6.42
CA LYS A 78 8.63 -14.33 -5.42
C LYS A 78 9.50 -13.06 -5.40
N GLY A 79 9.74 -12.55 -4.21
CA GLY A 79 10.49 -11.33 -3.98
C GLY A 79 9.62 -10.07 -3.94
N ASP A 80 8.29 -10.17 -3.99
CA ASP A 80 7.44 -8.98 -3.82
C ASP A 80 7.31 -8.56 -2.36
N LEU A 81 7.02 -7.27 -2.18
CA LEU A 81 6.72 -6.65 -0.90
C LEU A 81 5.27 -6.16 -0.88
N VAL A 82 4.51 -6.53 0.14
CA VAL A 82 3.14 -6.03 0.37
C VAL A 82 3.09 -5.25 1.67
N ILE A 83 2.64 -4.01 1.60
CA ILE A 83 2.55 -3.09 2.74
C ILE A 83 1.09 -2.72 2.96
N LEU A 84 0.59 -2.92 4.18
CA LEU A 84 -0.67 -2.35 4.61
C LEU A 84 -0.42 -0.94 5.14
N GLU A 85 -0.99 0.07 4.49
CA GLU A 85 -0.96 1.48 4.95
C GLU A 85 -2.27 1.91 5.60
N SER A 86 -3.39 1.28 5.23
CA SER A 86 -4.69 1.52 5.84
C SER A 86 -4.62 1.42 7.35
N THR A 87 -5.09 2.44 8.08
CA THR A 87 -5.26 2.39 9.54
C THR A 87 -6.09 1.16 9.90
N SER A 88 -5.47 0.18 10.55
CA SER A 88 -6.08 -1.13 10.77
C SER A 88 -5.89 -1.58 12.22
N PRO A 89 -6.81 -2.40 12.76
CA PRO A 89 -6.64 -3.00 14.08
C PRO A 89 -5.41 -3.93 14.12
N VAL A 90 -4.93 -4.18 15.35
CA VAL A 90 -3.92 -5.23 15.60
C VAL A 90 -4.41 -6.56 15.03
N GLY A 91 -3.52 -7.30 14.37
CA GLY A 91 -3.85 -8.57 13.71
C GLY A 91 -4.27 -8.43 12.25
N ALA A 92 -4.56 -7.22 11.75
CA ALA A 92 -4.99 -7.03 10.36
C ALA A 92 -3.90 -7.39 9.34
N THR A 93 -2.63 -7.14 9.66
CA THR A 93 -1.48 -7.47 8.80
C THR A 93 -1.31 -8.98 8.67
N GLU A 94 -1.40 -9.71 9.78
CA GLU A 94 -1.36 -11.17 9.83
C GLU A 94 -2.55 -11.77 9.10
N GLN A 95 -3.74 -11.19 9.26
CA GLN A 95 -4.95 -11.63 8.56
C GLN A 95 -4.85 -11.40 7.04
N MET A 96 -4.28 -10.26 6.62
CA MET A 96 -3.97 -9.98 5.22
C MET A 96 -2.99 -11.00 4.65
N ALA A 97 -1.92 -11.29 5.38
CA ALA A 97 -0.95 -12.32 5.02
C ALA A 97 -1.59 -13.70 4.86
N ALA A 98 -2.53 -14.05 5.75
CA ALA A 98 -3.27 -15.30 5.68
C ALA A 98 -4.16 -15.38 4.42
N TRP A 99 -4.87 -14.31 4.06
CA TRP A 99 -5.66 -14.28 2.83
C TRP A 99 -4.81 -14.42 1.58
N LEU A 100 -3.64 -13.79 1.53
CA LEU A 100 -2.70 -13.92 0.42
C LEU A 100 -2.15 -15.35 0.32
N ALA A 101 -1.76 -15.95 1.45
CA ALA A 101 -1.28 -17.33 1.49
C ALA A 101 -2.35 -18.34 1.04
N GLN A 102 -3.60 -18.14 1.43
CA GLN A 102 -4.71 -18.97 0.97
C GLN A 102 -4.91 -18.87 -0.55
N ALA A 103 -4.73 -17.68 -1.13
CA ALA A 103 -4.89 -17.45 -2.56
C ALA A 103 -3.67 -17.90 -3.40
N ARG A 104 -2.49 -18.02 -2.77
CA ARG A 104 -1.20 -18.32 -3.44
C ARG A 104 -0.43 -19.41 -2.70
N SER A 105 -0.97 -20.62 -2.70
CA SER A 105 -0.32 -21.81 -2.14
C SER A 105 1.02 -22.17 -2.80
N ASP A 106 1.32 -21.58 -3.96
CA ASP A 106 2.59 -21.71 -4.67
C ASP A 106 3.70 -20.77 -4.14
N LEU A 107 3.37 -19.81 -3.28
CA LEU A 107 4.30 -18.87 -2.66
C LEU A 107 4.33 -19.07 -1.14
N SER A 108 5.50 -18.89 -0.53
CA SER A 108 5.63 -18.88 0.93
C SER A 108 5.52 -17.47 1.52
N PHE A 109 4.90 -17.40 2.71
CA PHE A 109 4.62 -16.16 3.43
C PHE A 109 5.28 -16.15 4.81
N PRO A 110 5.44 -14.97 5.45
CA PRO A 110 6.18 -14.85 6.72
C PRO A 110 5.66 -15.75 7.86
N GLN A 111 4.34 -15.95 7.94
CA GLN A 111 3.76 -16.83 8.97
C GLN A 111 4.14 -18.32 8.80
N ASP A 112 4.52 -18.73 7.59
CA ASP A 112 4.85 -20.13 7.27
C ASP A 112 6.37 -20.37 7.19
N ALA A 113 7.11 -19.40 6.65
CA ALA A 113 8.53 -19.55 6.31
C ALA A 113 9.45 -18.50 6.98
N GLY A 114 8.91 -17.59 7.79
CA GLY A 114 9.68 -16.54 8.46
C GLY A 114 10.53 -15.73 7.49
N GLU A 115 11.83 -15.58 7.79
CA GLU A 115 12.78 -14.80 6.97
C GLU A 115 13.02 -15.36 5.56
N ALA A 116 12.74 -16.65 5.37
CA ALA A 116 12.91 -17.35 4.10
C ALA A 116 11.68 -17.23 3.18
N ALA A 117 10.62 -16.56 3.63
CA ALA A 117 9.41 -16.36 2.83
C ALA A 117 9.71 -15.69 1.48
N ASP A 118 8.97 -16.13 0.46
CA ASP A 118 9.02 -15.58 -0.89
C ASP A 118 8.42 -14.17 -0.93
N ILE A 119 7.41 -13.91 -0.11
CA ILE A 119 6.73 -12.61 -0.01
C ILE A 119 7.09 -11.93 1.30
N ASN A 120 7.40 -10.64 1.23
CA ASN A 120 7.63 -9.79 2.40
C ASN A 120 6.36 -9.00 2.74
N ILE A 121 6.02 -8.94 4.03
CA ILE A 121 4.80 -8.27 4.50
C ILE A 121 5.13 -7.30 5.63
N ALA A 122 4.62 -6.07 5.52
CA ALA A 122 4.77 -5.04 6.53
C ALA A 122 3.50 -4.22 6.72
N TYR A 123 3.47 -3.51 7.84
CA TYR A 123 2.52 -2.47 8.17
C TYR A 123 3.27 -1.14 8.28
N CYS A 124 2.78 -0.13 7.57
CA CYS A 124 3.30 1.22 7.65
C CYS A 124 2.12 2.21 7.64
N PRO A 125 1.48 2.45 8.79
CA PRO A 125 0.31 3.30 8.83
C PRO A 125 0.64 4.70 8.34
N GLU A 126 -0.18 5.21 7.43
CA GLU A 126 -0.12 6.60 7.02
C GLU A 126 -0.82 7.49 8.06
N ARG A 127 -0.25 8.66 8.32
CA ARG A 127 -0.89 9.71 9.13
C ARG A 127 -0.82 11.02 8.36
N VAL A 128 -1.93 11.38 7.74
CA VAL A 128 -2.04 12.63 6.99
C VAL A 128 -3.09 13.55 7.59
N LEU A 129 -2.73 14.83 7.70
CA LEU A 129 -3.65 15.94 7.92
C LEU A 129 -4.14 16.47 6.57
N PRO A 130 -5.47 16.48 6.32
CA PRO A 130 -6.03 17.08 5.12
C PRO A 130 -5.57 18.54 4.94
N GLY A 131 -5.14 18.91 3.74
CA GLY A 131 -4.60 20.23 3.42
C GLY A 131 -3.10 20.41 3.69
N GLN A 132 -2.42 19.41 4.27
CA GLN A 132 -0.96 19.38 4.44
C GLN A 132 -0.34 18.04 4.01
N VAL A 133 -1.08 17.22 3.27
CA VAL A 133 -0.69 15.84 2.89
C VAL A 133 0.66 15.85 2.17
N MET A 134 0.86 16.78 1.25
CA MET A 134 2.08 16.87 0.45
C MET A 134 3.33 17.17 1.29
N VAL A 135 3.19 18.02 2.32
CA VAL A 135 4.31 18.37 3.21
C VAL A 135 4.61 17.22 4.17
N GLU A 136 3.56 16.64 4.74
CA GLU A 136 3.67 15.57 5.73
C GLU A 136 4.26 14.28 5.12
N LEU A 137 3.87 13.91 3.90
CA LEU A 137 4.42 12.74 3.22
C LEU A 137 5.94 12.80 3.03
N ILE A 138 6.51 14.01 2.95
CA ILE A 138 7.95 14.24 2.76
C ILE A 138 8.67 14.35 4.11
N GLN A 139 8.05 14.95 5.11
CA GLN A 139 8.72 15.37 6.35
C GLN A 139 8.47 14.45 7.54
N ASN A 140 7.37 13.69 7.57
CA ASN A 140 7.01 12.91 8.74
C ASN A 140 7.81 11.60 8.84
N ASP A 141 8.25 11.31 10.06
CA ASP A 141 8.78 10.00 10.40
C ASP A 141 7.72 8.92 10.20
N ARG A 142 8.14 7.81 9.58
CA ARG A 142 7.27 6.65 9.38
C ARG A 142 7.62 5.53 10.34
N VAL A 143 6.57 4.96 10.95
CA VAL A 143 6.69 3.73 11.71
C VAL A 143 6.54 2.54 10.77
N ILE A 144 7.52 1.65 10.77
CA ILE A 144 7.56 0.47 9.91
C ILE A 144 7.58 -0.78 10.78
N GLY A 145 6.58 -1.65 10.62
CA GLY A 145 6.48 -2.94 11.30
C GLY A 145 6.38 -4.08 10.30
N GLY A 146 7.49 -4.74 9.99
CA GLY A 146 7.51 -5.97 9.21
C GLY A 146 7.14 -7.20 10.05
N MET A 147 6.51 -8.19 9.43
CA MET A 147 6.26 -9.50 10.08
C MET A 147 7.57 -10.25 10.42
N THR A 148 8.67 -9.87 9.77
CA THR A 148 10.04 -10.29 10.10
C THR A 148 11.00 -9.10 9.99
N PRO A 149 12.18 -9.16 10.62
CA PRO A 149 13.29 -8.23 10.38
C PRO A 149 13.57 -7.93 8.89
N LYS A 150 13.64 -8.94 8.02
CA LYS A 150 13.82 -8.72 6.58
C LYS A 150 12.66 -7.96 5.94
N CYS A 151 11.42 -8.20 6.39
CA CYS A 151 10.27 -7.43 5.90
C CYS A 151 10.39 -5.95 6.30
N SER A 152 10.82 -5.67 7.53
CA SER A 152 11.07 -4.29 8.00
C SER A 152 12.18 -3.61 7.22
N GLU A 153 13.28 -4.31 6.94
CA GLU A 153 14.39 -3.79 6.13
C GLU A 153 13.93 -3.41 4.72
N ARG A 154 13.19 -4.31 4.07
CA ARG A 154 12.68 -4.06 2.71
C ARG A 154 11.66 -2.94 2.63
N ALA A 155 10.74 -2.88 3.59
CA ALA A 155 9.81 -1.76 3.69
C ALA A 155 10.57 -0.44 3.90
N SER A 156 11.56 -0.42 4.79
CA SER A 156 12.41 0.76 5.02
C SER A 156 13.17 1.19 3.78
N ALA A 157 13.69 0.24 3.00
CA ALA A 157 14.41 0.52 1.76
C ALA A 157 13.51 1.18 0.70
N LEU A 158 12.29 0.65 0.49
CA LEU A 158 11.31 1.24 -0.46
C LEU A 158 11.04 2.71 -0.13
N TYR A 159 10.78 2.94 1.14
CA TYR A 159 10.36 4.21 1.68
C TYR A 159 11.49 5.26 1.61
N LYS A 160 12.75 4.85 1.84
CA LYS A 160 13.94 5.70 1.62
C LYS A 160 14.14 6.16 0.17
N ILE A 161 13.55 5.51 -0.83
CA ILE A 161 13.62 5.98 -2.23
C ILE A 161 12.79 7.26 -2.41
N SER A 162 11.70 7.39 -1.65
CA SER A 162 10.72 8.46 -1.79
C SER A 162 11.10 9.73 -1.02
N TRP A 163 11.94 9.61 0.00
CA TRP A 163 12.44 10.76 0.79
C TRP A 163 13.88 11.08 0.38
N LYS A 164 14.17 12.35 0.12
CA LYS A 164 15.56 12.80 -0.01
C LYS A 164 16.29 12.48 1.30
N ALA A 165 17.06 11.40 1.29
CA ALA A 165 18.07 11.14 2.29
C ALA A 165 19.09 12.28 2.24
N ASN A 166 18.96 13.24 3.15
CA ASN A 166 20.10 14.07 3.51
C ASN A 166 20.99 13.20 4.39
N ALA A 167 22.16 12.85 3.84
CA ALA A 167 23.26 12.26 4.58
C ALA A 167 23.79 13.22 5.65
#